data_AF-A0AAW1MGA0-F1
#
_entry.id   AF-A0AAW1MGA0-F1
#
_cell.length_a   1.000
_cell.length_b   1.000
_cell.length_c   1.000
_cell.angle_alpha   90.00
_cell.angle_beta   90.00
_cell.angle_gamma   90.00
#
_symmetry.space_group_name_H-M   'P 1'
#
loop_
_entity.id
_entity.type
_entity.pdbx_description
1 polymer ?
#
loop_
_entity_poly.entity_id
_entity_poly.type
_entity_poly.pdbx_seq_one_letter_code
_entity_poly.pdbx_strand_id
1 'polypeptide(L)'
;MVRKYVRKTERQVWSDEHMQVAINALANKEMGAPKAAKQFNAPQTTLEGQVAINALANKEMGAPKAAKQFNAPQTTLEGRFKVFRKNPNMTAAAASTKSLGAFKTVFSSEQEQDILTQ
;
A
#
# COMPACT_ATOMS: atom_id res chain seq x y z
N MET A 1 -30.93 13.35 9.50
CA MET A 1 -30.70 12.07 8.81
C MET A 1 -29.43 12.18 7.99
N VAL A 2 -28.42 11.34 8.25
CA VAL A 2 -27.12 11.42 7.56
C VAL A 2 -27.27 10.81 6.16
N ARG A 3 -26.89 11.57 5.13
CA ARG A 3 -27.00 11.10 3.74
C ARG A 3 -25.90 10.08 3.45
N LYS A 4 -26.25 8.89 2.93
CA LYS A 4 -25.27 7.91 2.44
C LYS A 4 -24.41 8.56 1.35
N TYR A 5 -23.16 8.85 1.68
CA TYR A 5 -22.24 9.47 0.73
C TYR A 5 -21.89 8.48 -0.37
N VAL A 6 -22.20 8.84 -1.62
CA VAL A 6 -21.74 8.12 -2.81
C VAL A 6 -20.66 8.96 -3.46
N ARG A 7 -19.49 8.36 -3.70
CA ARG A 7 -18.38 9.04 -4.36
C ARG A 7 -18.80 9.49 -5.76
N LYS A 8 -18.45 10.72 -6.13
CA LYS A 8 -18.77 11.28 -7.45
C LYS A 8 -17.90 10.71 -8.59
N THR A 9 -16.77 10.09 -8.26
CA THR A 9 -15.79 9.59 -9.23
C THR A 9 -15.16 8.31 -8.74
N GLU A 10 -14.75 7.45 -9.66
CA GLU A 10 -13.96 6.24 -9.41
C GLU A 10 -12.44 6.52 -9.32
N ARG A 11 -12.04 7.78 -9.21
CA ARG A 11 -10.63 8.14 -9.00
C ARG A 11 -10.14 7.47 -7.71
N GLN A 12 -8.92 6.90 -7.78
CA GLN A 12 -8.30 6.13 -6.69
C GLN A 12 -9.03 4.84 -6.33
N VAL A 13 -9.86 4.31 -7.23
CA VAL A 13 -10.37 2.94 -7.16
C VAL A 13 -9.51 2.09 -8.10
N TRP A 14 -8.89 1.03 -7.56
CA TRP A 14 -8.13 0.04 -8.33
C TRP A 14 -8.56 -1.36 -7.91
N SER A 15 -8.54 -2.29 -8.86
CA SER A 15 -8.77 -3.71 -8.57
C SER A 15 -7.55 -4.30 -7.84
N ASP A 16 -7.81 -5.20 -6.89
CA ASP A 16 -6.76 -5.97 -6.23
C ASP A 16 -5.97 -6.83 -7.24
N GLU A 17 -6.64 -7.35 -8.28
CA GLU A 17 -6.00 -8.13 -9.34
C GLU A 17 -5.00 -7.28 -10.13
N HIS A 18 -5.40 -6.08 -10.54
CA HIS A 18 -4.52 -5.15 -11.25
C HIS A 18 -3.32 -4.73 -10.39
N MET A 19 -3.53 -4.54 -9.09
CA MET A 19 -2.45 -4.26 -8.15
C MET A 19 -1.46 -5.43 -8.08
N GLN A 20 -1.93 -6.68 -7.94
CA GLN A 20 -1.05 -7.86 -7.88
C GLN A 20 -0.27 -8.07 -9.17
N VAL A 21 -0.91 -7.92 -10.34
CA VAL A 21 -0.24 -8.03 -11.64
C VAL A 21 0.83 -6.95 -11.78
N ALA A 22 0.55 -5.71 -11.35
CA ALA A 22 1.52 -4.63 -11.37
C ALA A 22 2.72 -4.89 -10.46
N ILE A 23 2.50 -5.42 -9.25
CA ILE A 23 3.56 -5.80 -8.30
C ILE A 23 4.47 -6.87 -8.91
N ASN A 24 3.88 -7.91 -9.51
CA ASN A 24 4.62 -9.01 -10.12
C ASN A 24 5.46 -8.53 -11.30
N ALA A 25 4.89 -7.71 -12.19
CA ALA A 25 5.61 -7.12 -13.31
C ALA A 25 6.80 -6.24 -12.85
N LEU A 26 6.64 -5.54 -11.72
CA LEU A 26 7.71 -4.74 -11.10
C LEU A 26 8.81 -5.60 -10.50
N ALA A 27 8.43 -6.67 -9.77
CA ALA A 27 9.36 -7.60 -9.14
C ALA A 27 10.19 -8.34 -10.20
N ASN A 28 9.56 -8.78 -11.29
CA ASN A 28 10.20 -9.43 -12.44
C ASN A 28 11.02 -8.46 -13.30
N LYS A 29 10.97 -7.14 -13.04
CA LYS A 29 11.63 -6.08 -13.82
C LYS A 29 11.17 -6.02 -15.29
N GLU A 30 9.96 -6.48 -15.58
CA GLU A 30 9.36 -6.38 -16.92
C GLU A 30 9.02 -4.92 -17.27
N MET A 31 8.68 -4.12 -16.25
CA MET A 31 8.40 -2.69 -16.41
C MET A 31 8.73 -1.88 -15.17
N GLY A 32 8.98 -0.57 -15.36
CA GLY A 32 9.19 0.38 -14.27
C GLY A 32 7.87 0.88 -13.65
N ALA A 33 7.98 1.40 -12.42
CA ALA A 33 6.84 1.86 -11.62
C ALA A 33 5.91 2.87 -12.33
N PRO A 34 6.41 3.89 -13.05
CA PRO A 34 5.54 4.84 -13.74
C PRO A 34 4.77 4.21 -14.90
N LYS A 35 5.33 3.17 -15.55
CA LYS A 35 4.65 2.46 -16.64
C LYS A 35 3.58 1.52 -16.08
N ALA A 36 3.91 0.76 -15.03
CA ALA A 36 2.97 -0.11 -14.34
C ALA A 36 1.77 0.67 -13.78
N ALA A 37 2.03 1.82 -13.13
CA ALA A 37 0.98 2.67 -12.57
C ALA A 37 -0.04 3.12 -13.63
N LYS A 38 0.43 3.53 -14.80
CA LYS A 38 -0.43 3.94 -15.92
C LYS A 38 -1.20 2.77 -16.53
N GLN A 39 -0.55 1.62 -16.68
CA GLN A 39 -1.13 0.46 -17.34
C GLN A 39 -2.19 -0.25 -16.49
N PHE A 40 -1.96 -0.34 -15.18
CA PHE A 40 -2.84 -1.05 -14.24
C PHE A 40 -3.72 -0.13 -13.40
N ASN A 41 -3.74 1.17 -13.71
CA ASN A 41 -4.50 2.18 -12.97
C ASN A 41 -4.24 2.15 -11.45
N ALA A 42 -3.00 1.88 -11.05
CA ALA A 42 -2.58 1.74 -9.67
C ALA A 42 -1.67 2.91 -9.24
N PRO A 43 -1.70 3.37 -7.98
CA PRO A 43 -0.84 4.45 -7.54
C PRO A 43 0.64 4.03 -7.53
N GLN A 44 1.49 4.81 -8.20
CA GLN A 44 2.92 4.53 -8.34
C GLN A 44 3.62 4.33 -6.99
N THR A 45 3.47 5.26 -6.07
CA THR A 45 4.15 5.24 -4.76
C THR A 45 3.67 4.08 -3.88
N THR A 46 2.44 3.61 -4.09
CA THR A 46 1.91 2.43 -3.42
C THR A 46 2.58 1.16 -3.95
N LEU A 47 2.74 1.04 -5.28
CA LEU A 47 3.44 -0.09 -5.91
C LEU A 47 4.89 -0.17 -5.44
N GLU A 48 5.61 0.96 -5.48
CA GLU A 48 7.00 1.06 -5.03
C GLU A 48 7.18 0.58 -3.58
N GLY A 49 6.32 1.04 -2.67
CA GLY A 49 6.38 0.65 -1.27
C GLY A 49 6.02 -0.81 -1.02
N GLN A 50 5.01 -1.36 -1.70
CA GLN A 50 4.60 -2.76 -1.56
C GLN A 50 5.67 -3.71 -2.07
N VAL A 51 6.20 -3.45 -3.27
CA VAL A 51 7.25 -4.29 -3.87
C VAL A 51 8.53 -4.25 -3.03
N ALA A 52 8.91 -3.08 -2.50
CA ALA A 52 10.06 -2.97 -1.63
C ALA A 52 9.93 -3.78 -0.32
N ILE A 53 8.73 -3.79 0.29
CA ILE A 53 8.47 -4.60 1.50
C ILE A 53 8.47 -6.09 1.17
N ASN A 54 7.87 -6.50 0.05
CA ASN A 54 7.88 -7.89 -0.41
C ASN A 54 9.31 -8.39 -0.67
N ALA A 55 10.14 -7.60 -1.34
CA ALA A 55 11.54 -7.94 -1.61
C ALA A 55 12.35 -8.15 -0.31
N LEU A 56 12.08 -7.36 0.74
CA LEU A 56 12.68 -7.52 2.06
C LEU A 56 12.14 -8.77 2.80
N ALA A 57 10.84 -9.02 2.70
CA ALA A 57 10.19 -10.18 3.31
C ALA A 57 10.73 -11.49 2.72
N ASN A 58 10.89 -11.54 1.39
CA ASN A 58 11.45 -12.66 0.65
C ASN A 58 12.98 -12.79 0.79
N LYS A 59 13.65 -11.84 1.44
CA LYS A 59 15.12 -11.77 1.59
C LYS A 59 15.88 -11.71 0.27
N GLU A 60 15.25 -11.24 -0.81
CA GLU A 60 15.87 -11.08 -2.12
C GLU A 60 16.94 -9.98 -2.13
N MET A 61 16.76 -8.95 -1.28
CA MET A 61 17.70 -7.85 -1.13
C MET A 61 17.60 -7.19 0.24
N GLY A 62 18.64 -6.44 0.61
CA GLY A 62 18.65 -5.62 1.84
C GLY A 62 17.98 -4.25 1.66
N ALA A 63 17.60 -3.63 2.79
CA ALA A 63 16.98 -2.31 2.84
C ALA A 63 17.66 -1.21 2.01
N PRO A 64 19.00 -1.04 2.02
CA PRO A 64 19.63 0.02 1.23
C PRO A 64 19.52 -0.21 -0.28
N LYS A 65 19.52 -1.49 -0.71
CA LYS A 65 19.40 -1.84 -2.13
C LYS A 65 17.95 -1.67 -2.61
N ALA A 66 16.98 -2.14 -1.81
CA ALA A 66 15.57 -1.97 -2.08
C ALA A 66 15.17 -0.48 -2.16
N ALA A 67 15.63 0.33 -1.20
CA ALA A 67 15.38 1.77 -1.17
C ALA A 67 15.82 2.48 -2.46
N LYS A 68 17.02 2.16 -2.95
CA LYS A 68 17.54 2.71 -4.21
C LYS A 68 16.77 2.20 -5.43
N GLN A 69 16.46 0.90 -5.46
CA GLN A 69 15.81 0.28 -6.61
C GLN A 69 14.36 0.73 -6.79
N PHE A 70 13.62 0.89 -5.70
CA PHE A 70 12.20 1.24 -5.72
C PHE A 70 11.93 2.70 -5.33
N ASN A 71 12.94 3.56 -5.40
CA ASN A 71 12.81 5.00 -5.17
C ASN A 71 12.11 5.36 -3.84
N ALA A 72 12.46 4.66 -2.76
CA ALA A 72 11.89 4.86 -1.43
C ALA A 72 12.97 5.32 -0.44
N PRO A 73 12.66 6.20 0.52
CA PRO A 73 13.61 6.56 1.57
C PRO A 73 13.95 5.35 2.44
N GLN A 74 15.25 5.08 2.65
CA GLN A 74 15.71 3.89 3.37
C GLN A 74 15.13 3.78 4.79
N THR A 75 15.19 4.86 5.57
CA THR A 75 14.68 4.88 6.96
C THR A 75 13.18 4.63 7.04
N THR A 76 12.43 5.10 6.03
CA THR A 76 10.99 4.87 5.92
C THR A 76 10.70 3.40 5.61
N LEU A 77 11.47 2.81 4.69
CA LEU A 77 11.34 1.40 4.34
C LEU A 77 11.65 0.47 5.52
N GLU A 78 12.73 0.75 6.25
CA GLU A 78 13.11 0.01 7.46
C GLU A 78 12.04 0.11 8.56
N GLY A 79 11.50 1.31 8.77
CA GLY A 79 10.41 1.53 9.71
C GLY A 79 9.16 0.70 9.35
N ARG A 80 8.74 0.74 8.08
CA ARG A 80 7.60 -0.04 7.59
C ARG A 80 7.83 -1.55 7.69
N PHE A 81 9.02 -2.01 7.31
CA PHE A 81 9.39 -3.42 7.39
C PHE A 81 9.44 -3.92 8.85
N LYS A 82 9.87 -3.08 9.80
CA LYS A 82 9.82 -3.40 11.23
C LYS A 82 8.39 -3.60 11.72
N VAL A 83 7.44 -2.78 11.28
CA VAL A 83 6.01 -2.96 11.61
C VAL A 83 5.46 -4.24 10.98
N PHE A 84 5.78 -4.49 9.70
CA PHE A 84 5.43 -5.73 9.00
C PHE A 84 5.92 -6.97 9.74
N ARG A 85 7.20 -7.00 10.16
CA ARG A 85 7.78 -8.13 10.88
C ARG A 85 7.16 -8.37 12.27
N LYS A 86 6.74 -7.31 12.96
CA LYS A 86 6.09 -7.42 14.29
C LYS A 86 4.67 -7.98 14.20
N ASN A 87 3.99 -7.78 13.07
CA ASN A 87 2.58 -8.12 12.88
C ASN A 87 2.46 -9.24 11.84
N PRO A 88 2.48 -10.53 12.24
CA PRO A 88 2.52 -11.66 11.29
C PRO A 88 1.29 -11.76 10.37
N ASN A 89 0.14 -11.23 10.81
CA ASN A 89 -1.10 -11.24 10.00
C ASN A 89 -1.23 -10.00 9.10
N MET A 90 -0.23 -9.12 9.04
CA MET A 90 -0.30 -7.88 8.28
C MET A 90 0.17 -8.09 6.85
N THR A 91 -0.62 -7.61 5.87
CA THR A 91 -0.21 -7.66 4.46
C THR A 91 0.85 -6.60 4.16
N ALA A 92 1.67 -6.82 3.12
CA ALA A 92 2.63 -5.81 2.67
C ALA A 92 1.96 -4.50 2.21
N ALA A 93 0.73 -4.61 1.70
CA ALA A 93 -0.12 -3.47 1.39
C ALA A 93 -0.40 -2.61 2.62
N ALA A 94 -0.86 -3.23 3.71
CA ALA A 94 -1.10 -2.55 4.98
C ALA A 94 0.19 -1.94 5.54
N ALA A 95 1.31 -2.66 5.48
CA ALA A 95 2.61 -2.15 5.95
C ALA A 95 3.12 -0.94 5.14
N SER A 96 2.83 -0.90 3.84
CA SER A 96 3.24 0.20 2.96
C SER A 96 2.36 1.43 3.11
N THR A 97 1.17 1.31 3.71
CA THR A 97 0.29 2.47 3.88
C THR A 97 0.85 3.47 4.89
N LYS A 98 0.54 4.75 4.70
CA LYS A 98 0.91 5.81 5.65
C LYS A 98 -0.10 5.83 6.80
N SER A 99 0.37 5.60 8.02
CA SER A 99 -0.48 5.69 9.20
C SER A 99 -0.72 7.16 9.62
N LEU A 100 -1.75 7.38 10.43
CA LEU A 100 -2.10 8.68 11.02
C LEU A 100 -1.12 9.15 12.11
N GLY A 101 -0.03 8.39 12.35
CA GLY A 101 0.99 8.71 13.34
C GLY A 101 0.42 8.67 14.76
N ALA A 102 0.48 9.81 15.45
CA ALA A 102 -0.03 9.95 16.81
C ALA A 102 -1.57 9.97 16.88
N PHE A 103 -2.23 10.35 15.79
CA PHE A 103 -3.68 10.43 15.73
C PHE A 103 -4.29 9.05 15.52
N LYS A 104 -5.47 8.85 16.11
CA LYS A 104 -6.25 7.60 16.04
C LYS A 104 -7.65 7.92 15.54
N THR A 105 -8.26 6.96 14.82
CA THR A 105 -9.66 7.03 14.45
C THR A 105 -10.52 6.90 15.70
N VAL A 106 -11.51 7.79 15.86
CA VAL A 106 -12.39 7.81 17.04
C VAL A 106 -13.46 6.73 16.94
N PHE A 107 -13.95 6.46 15.74
CA PHE A 107 -14.92 5.42 15.45
C PHE A 107 -14.24 4.25 14.73
N SER A 108 -14.70 3.04 15.01
CA SER A 108 -14.40 1.87 14.19
C SER A 108 -15.24 1.89 12.91
N SER A 109 -14.79 1.18 11.87
CA SER A 109 -15.53 1.07 10.61
C SER A 109 -16.96 0.55 10.82
N GLU A 110 -17.17 -0.32 11.80
CA GLU A 110 -18.49 -0.85 12.18
C GLU A 110 -19.37 0.23 12.82
N GLN A 111 -18.82 0.98 13.79
CA GLN A 111 -19.52 2.10 14.43
C GLN A 111 -19.90 3.20 13.44
N GLU A 112 -19.05 3.46 12.43
CA GLU A 112 -19.39 4.41 11.36
C GLU A 112 -20.56 3.91 10.49
N GLN A 113 -20.66 2.61 10.23
CA GLN A 113 -21.80 2.04 9.50
C GLN A 113 -23.08 2.11 10.33
N ASP A 114 -23.03 1.77 11.62
CA ASP A 114 -24.18 1.82 12.51
C ASP A 114 -24.81 3.22 12.57
N ILE A 115 -23.99 4.27 12.64
CA ILE A 115 -24.44 5.68 12.60
C ILE A 115 -25.15 6.03 11.27
N LEU A 116 -24.80 5.38 10.16
CA LEU A 116 -25.41 5.61 8.84
C LEU A 116 -26.73 4.84 8.66
N THR A 117 -27.00 3.81 9.47
CA THR A 117 -28.20 2.96 9.37
C THR A 117 -29.35 3.37 10.30
N GLN A 118 -29.11 4.27 11.27
CA GLN A 118 -30.12 4.85 12.18
C GLN A 118 -30.87 6.03 11.55
#